data_AF-A0A2X1Q1P5-F1
#
_entry.id   AF-A0A2X1Q1P5-F1
#
_cell.length_a   1.000
_cell.length_b   1.000
_cell.length_c   1.000
_cell.angle_alpha   90.00
_cell.angle_beta   90.00
_cell.angle_gamma   90.00
#
_symmetry.space_group_name_H-M   'P 1'
#
loop_
_entity.id
_entity.type
_entity.pdbx_description
1 polymer ?
#
loop_
_entity_poly.entity_id
_entity_poly.type
_entity_poly.pdbx_seq_one_letter_code
_entity_poly.pdbx_strand_id
1 'polypeptide(L)' 'MIKGIQITQAANDNLLNSFWLLDSEKNEARCLCAKGEFAEDQVCCC' A
#
# COMPACT_ATOMS: atom_id res chain seq x y z
N MET A 1 -13.76 2.08 -5.33
CA MET A 1 -14.21 1.11 -4.32
C MET A 1 -12.95 0.75 -3.61
N ILE A 2 -12.83 1.20 -2.37
CA ILE A 2 -11.58 1.14 -1.64
C ILE A 2 -11.48 -0.24 -1.00
N LYS A 3 -10.42 -0.98 -1.33
CA LYS A 3 -10.08 -2.27 -0.73
C LYS A 3 -8.84 -2.11 0.13
N GLY A 4 -8.98 -2.39 1.43
CA GLY A 4 -7.83 -2.57 2.30
C GLY A 4 -7.16 -3.88 1.98
N ILE A 5 -5.88 -3.83 1.59
CA ILE A 5 -5.05 -5.01 1.40
C ILE A 5 -3.93 -5.02 2.44
N GLN A 6 -3.70 -6.20 3.01
CA GLN A 6 -2.50 -6.46 3.79
C GLN A 6 -1.54 -7.24 2.89
N ILE A 7 -0.34 -6.70 2.72
CA ILE A 7 0.69 -7.37 1.96
C ILE A 7 1.32 -8.44 2.86
N THR A 8 0.95 -9.70 2.65
CA THR A 8 1.56 -10.85 3.34
C THR A 8 2.71 -11.47 2.56
N GLN A 9 2.81 -11.15 1.26
CA GLN A 9 3.86 -11.58 0.37
C GLN A 9 4.08 -10.52 -0.71
N ALA A 10 5.30 -10.02 -0.84
CA ALA A 10 5.70 -9.07 -1.87
C ALA A 10 7.15 -9.32 -2.28
N ALA A 11 7.48 -8.98 -3.52
CA ALA A 11 8.86 -9.02 -4.01
C ALA A 11 9.77 -7.99 -3.31
N ASN A 12 9.19 -7.04 -2.57
CA ASN A 12 9.92 -6.04 -1.81
C ASN A 12 9.67 -6.29 -0.31
N ASP A 13 10.71 -6.66 0.42
CA ASP A 13 10.65 -6.95 1.87
C ASP A 13 10.13 -5.76 2.69
N ASN A 14 10.29 -4.53 2.20
CA ASN A 14 9.78 -3.33 2.86
C ASN A 14 8.25 -3.20 2.80
N LEU A 15 7.62 -3.83 1.80
CA LEU A 15 6.17 -3.94 1.66
C LEU A 15 5.61 -5.12 2.44
N LEU A 16 6.45 -6.06 2.89
CA LEU A 16 5.97 -7.23 3.61
C LEU A 16 5.45 -6.80 4.99
N ASN A 17 4.27 -7.27 5.35
CA ASN A 17 3.53 -6.84 6.54
C ASN A 17 3.03 -5.38 6.51
N SER A 18 2.97 -4.75 5.33
CA SER A 18 2.44 -3.39 5.17
C SER A 18 0.95 -3.35 4.85
N PHE A 19 0.30 -2.24 5.21
CA PHE A 19 -1.12 -1.98 5.00
C PHE A 19 -1.32 -0.92 3.91
N TRP A 20 -2.15 -1.26 2.93
CA TRP A 20 -2.44 -0.39 1.80
C TRP A 20 -3.94 -0.29 1.55
N LEU A 21 -4.38 0.88 1.12
CA LEU A 21 -5.71 1.08 0.56
C LEU A 21 -5.58 1.17 -0.94
N LEU A 22 -6.12 0.17 -1.62
CA LEU A 22 -6.22 0.15 -3.07
C LEU A 22 -7.58 0.72 -3.47
N ASP A 23 -7.61 1.90 -4.07
CA ASP A 23 -8.82 2.40 -4.70
C ASP A 23 -8.85 2.00 -6.17
N SER A 24 -9.66 1.00 -6.49
CA SER A 24 -9.78 0.51 -7.87
C SER A 24 -10.58 1.45 -8.79
N GLU A 25 -11.25 2.48 -8.25
CA GLU A 25 -11.97 3.47 -9.07
C GLU A 25 -11.01 4.51 -9.64
N LYS A 26 -10.04 4.94 -8.84
CA LYS A 26 -9.03 5.94 -9.21
C LYS A 26 -7.68 5.34 -9.58
N ASN A 27 -7.51 4.02 -9.43
CA ASN A 27 -6.21 3.34 -9.56
C ASN A 27 -5.14 3.93 -8.63
N GLU A 28 -5.55 4.33 -7.43
CA GLU A 28 -4.64 4.91 -6.43
C GLU A 28 -4.32 3.86 -5.35
N ALA A 29 -3.04 3.72 -5.03
CA ALA A 29 -2.59 2.94 -3.89
C ALA A 29 -2.13 3.91 -2.79
N ARG A 30 -2.82 3.92 -1.65
CA ARG A 30 -2.42 4.71 -0.49
C ARG A 30 -1.72 3.82 0.53
N CYS A 31 -0.48 4.16 0.86
CA CYS A 31 0.25 3.51 1.92
C CYS A 31 -0.27 4.02 3.27
N LEU A 32 -0.80 3.13 4.11
CA LEU A 32 -1.20 3.50 5.48
C LEU A 32 -0.03 3.29 6.44
N CYS A 33 0.69 2.18 6.31
CA CYS A 33 1.76 1.82 7.21
C CYS A 33 2.63 0.75 6.55
N ALA A 34 3.90 1.05 6.32
CA ALA A 34 4.89 0.07 5.87
C ALA A 34 5.99 -0.09 6.91
N LYS A 35 6.63 -1.27 6.91
CA LYS A 35 7.70 -1.59 7.86
C LYS A 35 9.02 -0.82 7.56
N GLY A 36 9.11 -0.16 6.40
CA GLY A 36 10.29 0.55 5.90
C GLY A 36 9.93 1.76 5.04
N GLU A 37 10.76 2.06 4.02
CA GLU A 37 10.86 3.27 3.14
C GLU A 37 9.59 4.00 2.62
N PHE A 38 8.39 3.53 2.91
CA PHE A 38 7.16 4.22 2.51
C PHE A 38 6.62 5.04 3.68
N ALA A 39 6.52 6.35 3.49
CA ALA A 39 5.94 7.25 4.47
C ALA A 39 4.42 7.00 4.60
N GLU A 40 3.88 7.16 5.81
CA GLU A 40 2.43 7.18 6.04
C GLU A 40 1.78 8.23 5.12
N ASP A 41 0.69 7.87 4.44
CA ASP A 41 -0.03 8.68 3.45
C ASP A 41 0.64 8.83 2.07
N GLN A 42 1.68 8.04 1.77
CA GLN A 42 2.22 8.02 0.41
C GLN A 42 1.19 7.48 -0.58
N VAL A 43 0.64 8.38 -1.39
CA VAL A 43 -0.23 8.05 -2.52
C VAL A 43 0.66 7.78 -3.73
N CYS A 44 0.71 6.52 -4.16
CA CYS A 44 1.36 6.15 -5.40
C CYS A 44 0.29 6.15 -6.49
N CYS A 45 0.33 7.17 -7.35
CA CYS A 45 -0.48 7.22 -8.56
C CYS A 45 0.27 6.46 -9.66
N CYS A 46 -0.32 5.37 -10.15
CA CYS A 46 0.13 4.70 -11.38
C CYS A 46 -0.48 5.37 -12.62
#